data_AF-A0A7V6HSC8-F1
#
_entry.id   AF-A0A7V6HSC8-F1
#
_cell.length_a   1.000
_cell.length_b   1.000
_cell.length_c   1.000
_cell.angle_alpha   90.00
_cell.angle_beta   90.00
_cell.angle_gamma   90.00
#
_symmetry.space_group_name_H-M   'P 1'
#
loop_
_entity.id
_entity.type
_entity.pdbx_description
1 polymer ?
#
loop_
_entity_poly.entity_id
_entity_poly.type
_entity_poly.pdbx_seq_one_letter_code
_entity_poly.pdbx_strand_id
1 'polypeptide(L)'
;MKGKERKEIDMKKIAIIYGGKTGTTKKCAETLKGLIPEVCVFSVNEEYNLSDYDIIVFGSPIRMGHLDKGIRKVIKRNSEVLKNKRIALFICHVLPDYQKAVDDSLPSWFKEQAVLINSFGGVVQMEQAKGFTKLLIKIMQKAAPNPIKQIDEEAVVTFANKIKLFL
;
A
#
# COMPACT_ATOMS: atom_id res chain seq x y z
N MET A 1 7.20 -50.96 -1.58
CA MET A 1 6.42 -49.72 -1.83
C MET A 1 6.86 -48.68 -0.80
N LYS A 2 7.54 -47.61 -1.21
CA LYS A 2 7.78 -46.44 -0.36
C LYS A 2 7.08 -45.26 -1.03
N GLY A 3 5.93 -44.87 -0.49
CA GLY A 3 5.25 -43.65 -0.90
C GLY A 3 6.16 -42.48 -0.61
N LYS A 4 6.52 -41.72 -1.65
CA LYS A 4 7.11 -40.39 -1.47
C LYS A 4 6.05 -39.52 -0.79
N GLU A 5 6.22 -39.24 0.50
CA GLU A 5 5.61 -38.06 1.11
C GLU A 5 5.98 -36.86 0.24
N ARG A 6 4.99 -36.29 -0.45
CA ARG A 6 5.13 -34.96 -1.02
C ARG A 6 5.22 -34.03 0.19
N LYS A 7 6.39 -33.44 0.43
CA LYS A 7 6.49 -32.29 1.32
C LYS A 7 5.54 -31.22 0.77
N GLU A 8 4.48 -30.95 1.51
CA GLU A 8 3.64 -29.79 1.29
C GLU A 8 4.55 -28.56 1.46
N ILE A 9 4.80 -27.84 0.36
CA ILE A 9 5.53 -26.57 0.42
C ILE A 9 4.52 -25.58 0.98
N ASP A 10 4.69 -25.18 2.24
CA ASP A 10 3.85 -24.16 2.85
C ASP A 10 4.02 -22.85 2.08
N MET A 11 3.02 -22.52 1.26
CA MET A 11 3.06 -21.36 0.37
C MET A 11 2.86 -20.10 1.20
N LYS A 12 3.77 -19.13 1.05
CA LYS A 12 3.70 -17.88 1.81
C LYS A 12 2.45 -17.10 1.50
N LYS A 13 1.67 -16.75 2.54
CA LYS A 13 0.42 -16.02 2.41
C LYS A 13 0.63 -14.52 2.60
N ILE A 14 -0.08 -13.72 1.81
CA ILE A 14 0.06 -12.26 1.82
C ILE A 14 -1.28 -11.60 2.14
N ALA A 15 -1.26 -10.65 3.06
CA ALA A 15 -2.38 -9.71 3.26
C ALA A 15 -2.00 -8.33 2.74
N ILE A 16 -2.84 -7.75 1.89
CA ILE A 16 -2.80 -6.34 1.53
C ILE A 16 -3.88 -5.59 2.31
N ILE A 17 -3.47 -4.72 3.23
CA ILE A 17 -4.39 -3.86 4.00
C ILE A 17 -4.34 -2.46 3.42
N TYR A 18 -5.44 -1.99 2.80
CA TYR A 18 -5.49 -0.68 2.16
C TYR A 18 -6.43 0.31 2.87
N GLY A 19 -6.02 1.58 2.91
CA GLY A 19 -6.84 2.70 3.35
C GLY A 19 -7.31 3.56 2.18
N GLY A 20 -8.29 4.42 2.41
CA GLY A 20 -8.71 5.45 1.48
C GLY A 20 -10.16 5.38 0.99
N LYS A 21 -10.68 6.52 0.55
CA LYS A 21 -12.10 6.71 0.20
C LYS A 21 -12.40 6.75 -1.30
N THR A 22 -11.40 7.08 -2.12
CA THR A 22 -11.57 7.42 -3.55
C THR A 22 -11.28 6.23 -4.48
N GLY A 23 -10.98 5.04 -3.97
CA GLY A 23 -10.80 3.83 -4.78
C GLY A 23 -9.44 3.65 -5.46
N THR A 24 -8.62 4.68 -5.63
CA THR A 24 -7.27 4.56 -6.25
C THR A 24 -6.40 3.51 -5.55
N THR A 25 -6.31 3.58 -4.21
CA THR A 25 -5.52 2.63 -3.42
C THR A 25 -6.08 1.20 -3.47
N LYS A 26 -7.42 1.06 -3.52
CA LYS A 26 -8.07 -0.23 -3.75
C LYS A 26 -7.68 -0.81 -5.10
N LYS A 27 -7.76 0.00 -6.17
CA LYS A 27 -7.37 -0.43 -7.52
C LYS A 27 -5.93 -0.96 -7.53
N CYS A 28 -4.99 -0.23 -6.93
CA CYS A 28 -3.61 -0.69 -6.82
C CYS A 28 -3.48 -2.01 -6.04
N ALA A 29 -4.20 -2.18 -4.93
CA ALA A 29 -4.21 -3.41 -4.15
C ALA A 29 -4.73 -4.61 -4.97
N GLU A 30 -5.82 -4.44 -5.71
CA GLU A 30 -6.37 -5.48 -6.58
C GLU A 30 -5.45 -5.79 -7.77
N THR A 31 -4.77 -4.78 -8.33
CA THR A 31 -3.74 -5.00 -9.35
C THR A 31 -2.60 -5.85 -8.79
N LEU A 32 -2.11 -5.55 -7.58
CA LEU A 32 -1.08 -6.38 -6.93
C LEU A 32 -1.57 -7.81 -6.69
N LYS A 33 -2.82 -8.00 -6.27
CA LYS A 33 -3.44 -9.34 -6.11
C LYS A 33 -3.45 -10.13 -7.42
N GLY A 34 -3.69 -9.49 -8.56
CA GLY A 34 -3.62 -10.15 -9.86
C GLY A 34 -2.20 -10.51 -10.30
N LEU A 35 -1.18 -9.88 -9.72
CA LEU A 35 0.22 -10.07 -10.09
C LEU A 35 0.96 -11.04 -9.16
N ILE A 36 0.49 -11.26 -7.93
CA ILE A 36 1.19 -12.02 -6.88
C ILE A 36 0.28 -13.16 -6.38
N PRO A 37 0.78 -14.40 -6.26
CA PRO A 37 -0.02 -15.52 -5.74
C PRO A 37 -0.32 -15.38 -4.24
N GLU A 38 -1.33 -16.10 -3.74
CA GLU A 38 -1.70 -16.18 -2.31
C GLU A 38 -1.96 -14.83 -1.61
N VAL A 39 -2.59 -13.89 -2.34
CA VAL A 39 -2.93 -12.56 -1.82
C VAL A 39 -4.41 -12.47 -1.40
N CYS A 40 -4.64 -12.09 -0.15
CA CYS A 40 -5.90 -11.53 0.33
C CYS A 40 -5.83 -10.00 0.40
N VAL A 41 -6.89 -9.32 -0.02
CA VAL A 41 -6.99 -7.85 0.01
C VAL A 41 -8.09 -7.45 0.97
N PHE A 42 -7.78 -6.54 1.88
CA PHE A 42 -8.71 -6.01 2.87
C PHE A 42 -8.64 -4.48 2.89
N SER A 43 -9.81 -3.86 2.93
CA SER A 43 -9.96 -2.51 3.45
C SER A 43 -9.55 -2.48 4.91
N VAL A 44 -8.97 -1.37 5.34
CA VAL A 44 -8.57 -1.16 6.74
C VAL A 44 -9.74 -1.25 7.74
N ASN A 45 -10.99 -1.18 7.27
CA ASN A 45 -12.20 -1.29 8.07
C ASN A 45 -12.82 -2.71 8.06
N GLU A 46 -12.29 -3.64 7.26
CA GLU A 46 -12.71 -5.03 7.26
C GLU A 46 -12.01 -5.81 8.38
N GLU A 47 -12.55 -6.99 8.71
CA GLU A 47 -11.94 -7.88 9.68
C GLU A 47 -10.87 -8.75 9.01
N TYR A 48 -9.72 -8.88 9.68
CA TYR A 48 -8.60 -9.71 9.28
C TYR A 48 -7.73 -10.00 10.50
N ASN A 49 -7.01 -11.13 10.48
CA ASN A 49 -5.99 -11.45 11.46
C ASN A 49 -4.61 -11.45 10.79
N LEU A 50 -3.77 -10.48 11.16
CA LEU A 50 -2.41 -10.33 10.59
C LEU A 50 -1.50 -11.53 10.89
N SER A 51 -1.84 -12.34 11.90
CA SER A 51 -1.06 -13.52 12.27
C SER A 51 -1.13 -14.62 11.22
N ASP A 52 -2.23 -14.68 10.45
CA ASP A 52 -2.53 -15.71 9.45
C ASP A 52 -1.71 -15.55 8.15
N TYR A 53 -0.93 -14.47 8.06
CA TYR A 53 -0.17 -14.11 6.88
C TYR A 53 1.32 -13.98 7.20
N ASP A 54 2.17 -14.33 6.24
CA ASP A 54 3.62 -14.20 6.37
C ASP A 54 4.12 -12.80 6.01
N ILE A 55 3.46 -12.18 5.03
CA ILE A 55 3.83 -10.89 4.47
C ILE A 55 2.63 -9.95 4.57
N ILE A 56 2.85 -8.76 5.14
CA ILE A 56 1.83 -7.72 5.26
C ILE A 56 2.22 -6.53 4.38
N VAL A 57 1.40 -6.25 3.38
CA VAL A 57 1.55 -5.08 2.52
C VAL A 57 0.51 -4.05 2.93
N PHE A 58 0.94 -2.84 3.25
CA PHE A 58 0.06 -1.71 3.50
C PHE A 58 -0.12 -0.89 2.23
N GLY A 59 -1.35 -0.44 1.98
CA GLY A 59 -1.68 0.50 0.91
C GLY A 59 -2.26 1.77 1.49
N SER A 60 -1.67 2.92 1.21
CA SER A 60 -2.16 4.17 1.80
C SER A 60 -2.19 5.32 0.80
N PRO A 61 -3.28 6.10 0.73
CA PRO A 61 -3.21 7.43 0.15
C PRO A 61 -2.39 8.37 1.06
N ILE A 62 -1.89 9.48 0.50
CA ILE A 62 -1.51 10.65 1.29
C ILE A 62 -2.60 11.72 1.16
N ARG A 63 -3.09 12.20 2.30
CA ARG A 63 -4.02 13.32 2.39
C ARG A 63 -3.58 14.26 3.49
N MET A 64 -3.58 15.57 3.20
CA MET A 64 -3.18 16.61 4.16
C MET A 64 -1.81 16.33 4.81
N GLY A 65 -0.84 15.87 4.02
CA GLY A 65 0.53 15.61 4.51
C GLY A 65 0.72 14.36 5.35
N HIS A 66 -0.29 13.47 5.43
CA HIS A 66 -0.17 12.23 6.21
C HIS A 66 -0.70 11.03 5.44
N LEU A 67 -0.26 9.83 5.85
CA LEU A 67 -0.86 8.56 5.43
C LEU A 67 -2.36 8.49 5.83
N ASP A 68 -3.04 7.42 5.47
CA ASP A 68 -4.40 7.18 5.95
C ASP A 68 -4.38 6.91 7.46
N LYS A 69 -5.35 7.49 8.17
CA LYS A 69 -5.45 7.37 9.64
C LYS A 69 -5.69 5.93 10.08
N GLY A 70 -6.44 5.15 9.30
CA GLY A 70 -6.67 3.73 9.58
C GLY A 70 -5.36 2.95 9.48
N ILE A 71 -4.61 3.16 8.40
CA ILE A 71 -3.32 2.48 8.19
C ILE A 71 -2.34 2.76 9.32
N ARG A 72 -2.18 4.03 9.71
CA ARG A 72 -1.33 4.39 10.87
C ARG A 72 -1.77 3.69 12.15
N LYS A 73 -3.08 3.59 12.40
CA LYS A 73 -3.61 2.93 13.60
C LYS A 73 -3.33 1.43 13.59
N VAL A 74 -3.52 0.76 12.46
CA VAL A 74 -3.25 -0.69 12.34
C VAL A 74 -1.78 -0.98 12.56
N ILE A 75 -0.89 -0.20 11.94
CA ILE A 75 0.57 -0.32 12.12
C ILE A 75 0.95 -0.15 13.60
N LYS A 76 0.42 0.90 14.25
CA LYS A 76 0.75 1.18 15.66
C LYS A 76 0.21 0.12 16.62
N ARG A 77 -1.03 -0.35 16.41
CA ARG A 77 -1.70 -1.30 17.33
C ARG A 77 -1.13 -2.70 17.23
N ASN A 78 -0.62 -3.09 16.07
CA ASN A 78 -0.15 -4.45 15.81
C ASN A 78 1.38 -4.54 15.73
N SER A 79 2.11 -3.60 16.36
CA SER A 79 3.56 -3.53 16.22
C SER A 79 4.28 -4.81 16.63
N GLU A 80 3.80 -5.51 17.67
CA GLU A 80 4.41 -6.76 18.13
C GLU A 80 4.30 -7.88 17.09
N VAL A 81 3.12 -8.04 16.48
CA VAL A 81 2.92 -9.00 15.39
C VAL A 81 3.75 -8.59 14.17
N LEU A 82 3.67 -7.32 13.77
CA LEU A 82 4.30 -6.81 12.55
C LEU A 82 5.83 -6.88 12.59
N LYS A 83 6.45 -6.68 13.75
CA LYS A 83 7.91 -6.82 13.94
C LYS A 83 8.45 -8.20 13.61
N ASN A 84 7.60 -9.22 13.62
CA ASN A 84 7.95 -10.60 13.28
C ASN A 84 7.51 -11.00 11.87
N LYS A 85 7.05 -10.04 11.05
CA LYS A 85 6.57 -10.29 9.69
C LYS A 85 7.42 -9.51 8.68
N ARG A 86 7.40 -9.95 7.43
CA ARG A 86 7.88 -9.09 6.33
C ARG A 86 6.81 -8.06 6.04
N ILE A 87 7.18 -6.78 6.06
CA ILE A 87 6.22 -5.71 5.83
C ILE A 87 6.66 -4.80 4.68
N ALA A 88 5.68 -4.33 3.91
CA ALA A 88 5.90 -3.37 2.83
C ALA A 88 4.79 -2.32 2.82
N LEU A 89 5.04 -1.19 2.16
CA LEU A 89 4.08 -0.10 2.00
C LEU A 89 4.11 0.42 0.57
N PHE A 90 2.94 0.50 -0.07
CA PHE A 90 2.77 1.32 -1.26
C PHE A 90 1.91 2.55 -0.97
N ILE A 91 2.22 3.65 -1.67
CA ILE A 91 1.63 4.95 -1.42
C ILE A 91 0.97 5.48 -2.68
N CYS A 92 -0.28 5.91 -2.57
CA CYS A 92 -0.98 6.60 -3.63
C CYS A 92 -1.07 8.11 -3.34
N HIS A 93 -0.52 8.95 -4.20
CA HIS A 93 -0.52 10.40 -3.95
C HIS A 93 -0.42 11.20 -5.24
N VAL A 94 -0.79 12.49 -5.14
CA VAL A 94 -0.79 13.46 -6.25
C VAL A 94 0.20 14.61 -6.02
N LEU A 95 0.82 14.68 -4.83
CA LEU A 95 1.73 15.74 -4.42
C LEU A 95 3.20 15.32 -4.60
N PRO A 96 4.12 16.20 -5.05
CA PRO A 96 5.50 15.82 -5.31
C PRO A 96 6.29 15.39 -4.06
N ASP A 97 6.07 16.04 -2.92
CA ASP A 97 6.78 15.76 -1.66
C ASP A 97 6.00 14.80 -0.76
N TYR A 98 6.08 13.50 -1.07
CA TYR A 98 5.44 12.45 -0.27
C TYR A 98 6.34 11.90 0.82
N GLN A 99 7.66 12.08 0.71
CA GLN A 99 8.64 11.49 1.60
C GLN A 99 8.48 12.02 3.03
N LYS A 100 8.33 13.34 3.18
CA LYS A 100 8.05 13.96 4.48
C LYS A 100 6.78 13.38 5.14
N ALA A 101 5.73 13.18 4.36
CA ALA A 101 4.47 12.62 4.84
C ALA A 101 4.63 11.17 5.34
N VAL A 102 5.48 10.38 4.67
CA VAL A 102 5.84 9.02 5.11
C VAL A 102 6.62 9.09 6.41
N ASP A 103 7.63 9.95 6.47
CA ASP A 103 8.53 10.06 7.61
C ASP A 103 7.83 10.49 8.89
N ASP A 104 6.89 11.43 8.79
CA ASP A 104 6.08 11.92 9.90
C ASP A 104 4.96 10.93 10.30
N SER A 105 4.54 10.04 9.39
CA SER A 105 3.40 9.14 9.61
C SER A 105 3.78 7.78 10.17
N LEU A 106 5.01 7.32 9.93
CA LEU A 106 5.46 5.97 10.27
C LEU A 106 6.41 5.98 11.46
N PRO A 107 6.27 5.03 12.39
CA PRO A 107 7.24 4.87 13.46
C PRO A 107 8.58 4.36 12.89
N SER A 108 9.70 4.69 13.55
CA SER A 108 11.06 4.35 13.09
C SER A 108 11.23 2.86 12.80
N TRP A 109 10.77 1.99 13.73
CA TRP A 109 10.84 0.53 13.59
C TRP A 109 10.19 0.04 12.29
N PHE A 110 9.09 0.66 11.84
CA PHE A 110 8.45 0.30 10.57
C PHE A 110 9.37 0.62 9.40
N LYS A 111 9.91 1.85 9.37
CA LYS A 111 10.78 2.33 8.28
C LYS A 111 12.08 1.51 8.18
N GLU A 112 12.64 1.11 9.32
CA GLU A 112 13.87 0.32 9.39
C GLU A 112 13.70 -1.12 8.89
N GLN A 113 12.56 -1.75 9.14
CA GLN A 113 12.35 -3.16 8.77
C GLN A 113 11.65 -3.33 7.41
N ALA A 114 10.94 -2.30 6.92
CA ALA A 114 10.09 -2.45 5.76
C ALA A 114 10.94 -2.84 4.56
N VAL A 115 10.61 -3.96 3.94
CA VAL A 115 11.39 -4.48 2.79
C VAL A 115 11.22 -3.58 1.57
N LEU A 116 10.14 -2.80 1.53
CA LEU A 116 9.82 -1.89 0.44
C LEU A 116 8.86 -0.79 0.88
N ILE A 117 9.21 0.46 0.58
CA ILE A 117 8.31 1.62 0.64
C ILE A 117 8.38 2.34 -0.69
N ASN A 118 7.29 2.31 -1.46
CA ASN A 118 7.28 2.86 -2.82
C ASN A 118 6.01 3.68 -3.10
N SER A 119 6.16 4.72 -3.91
CA SER A 119 5.02 5.44 -4.47
C SER A 119 4.56 4.80 -5.77
N PHE A 120 3.24 4.74 -5.95
CA PHE A 120 2.59 4.39 -7.22
C PHE A 120 1.99 5.61 -7.94
N GLY A 121 2.23 6.83 -7.44
CA GLY A 121 1.52 8.01 -7.92
C GLY A 121 0.02 7.95 -7.60
N GLY A 122 -0.84 8.60 -8.37
CA GLY A 122 -2.26 8.52 -8.09
C GLY A 122 -3.11 9.50 -8.87
N VAL A 123 -4.29 9.05 -9.28
CA VAL A 123 -5.21 9.88 -10.06
C VAL A 123 -6.00 10.80 -9.14
N VAL A 124 -6.10 12.08 -9.52
CA VAL A 124 -7.12 12.98 -8.99
C VAL A 124 -8.44 12.71 -9.71
N GLN A 125 -9.43 12.20 -8.97
CA GLN A 125 -10.78 12.03 -9.51
C GLN A 125 -11.56 13.33 -9.35
N MET A 126 -11.61 14.11 -10.43
CA MET A 126 -12.28 15.39 -10.48
C MET A 126 -13.79 15.28 -10.28
N GLU A 127 -14.43 14.18 -10.70
CA GLU A 127 -15.88 14.00 -10.51
C GLU A 127 -16.25 13.85 -9.03
N GLN A 128 -15.33 13.33 -8.20
CA GLN A 128 -15.57 13.12 -6.77
C GLN A 128 -15.17 14.34 -5.92
N ALA A 129 -14.49 15.33 -6.50
CA ALA A 129 -14.01 16.50 -5.77
C ALA A 129 -15.11 17.54 -5.55
N LYS A 130 -15.40 17.87 -4.28
CA LYS A 130 -16.36 18.91 -3.88
C LYS A 130 -15.66 20.10 -3.23
N GLY A 131 -16.18 21.31 -3.45
CA GLY A 131 -15.75 22.55 -2.78
C GLY A 131 -14.25 22.85 -2.90
N PHE A 132 -13.60 23.11 -1.75
CA PHE A 132 -12.18 23.46 -1.64
C PHE A 132 -11.23 22.45 -2.29
N THR A 133 -11.55 21.15 -2.26
CA THR A 133 -10.75 20.12 -2.92
C THR A 133 -10.66 20.36 -4.43
N LYS A 134 -11.77 20.75 -5.06
CA LYS A 134 -11.81 21.04 -6.51
C LYS A 134 -10.99 22.29 -6.86
N LEU A 135 -10.98 23.30 -5.98
CA LEU A 135 -10.16 24.51 -6.17
C LEU A 135 -8.66 24.18 -6.06
N LEU A 136 -8.26 23.42 -5.03
CA LEU A 136 -6.87 22.98 -4.85
C LEU A 136 -6.36 22.17 -6.05
N ILE A 137 -7.18 21.25 -6.58
CA ILE A 137 -6.81 20.46 -7.76
C ILE A 137 -6.56 21.37 -8.97
N LYS A 138 -7.44 22.34 -9.23
CA LYS A 138 -7.26 23.27 -10.35
C LYS A 138 -5.98 24.09 -10.22
N ILE A 139 -5.64 24.53 -9.01
CA ILE A 139 -4.39 25.25 -8.74
C ILE A 139 -3.20 24.33 -9.00
N MET A 140 -3.24 23.09 -8.49
CA MET A 140 -2.19 22.09 -8.73
C MET A 140 -2.02 21.76 -10.21
N GLN A 141 -3.10 21.62 -10.98
CA GLN A 141 -3.03 21.38 -12.43
C GLN A 141 -2.36 22.54 -13.17
N LYS A 142 -2.64 23.78 -12.78
CA LYS A 142 -2.02 24.98 -13.38
C LYS A 142 -0.57 25.18 -12.98
N ALA A 143 -0.19 24.77 -11.77
CA ALA A 143 1.14 24.92 -11.23
C ALA A 143 2.07 23.72 -11.52
N ALA A 144 1.52 22.57 -11.91
CA ALA A 144 2.32 21.39 -12.18
C ALA A 144 3.03 21.52 -13.54
N PRO A 145 4.35 21.34 -13.60
CA PRO A 145 5.11 21.38 -14.85
C PRO A 145 4.80 20.18 -15.77
N ASN A 146 4.16 19.13 -15.23
CA ASN A 146 3.76 17.91 -15.92
C ASN A 146 2.32 17.53 -15.56
N PRO A 147 1.65 16.68 -16.36
CA PRO A 147 0.35 16.13 -16.00
C PRO A 147 0.38 15.51 -14.60
N ILE A 148 -0.71 15.69 -13.84
CA ILE A 148 -0.87 15.04 -12.53
C ILE A 148 -0.60 13.54 -12.69
N LYS A 149 0.39 13.04 -11.94
CA LYS A 149 0.89 11.67 -12.05
C LYS A 149 -0.26 10.67 -12.02
N GLN A 150 -0.44 9.92 -13.10
CA GLN A 150 -1.32 8.77 -13.09
C GLN A 150 -0.73 7.66 -12.21
N ILE A 151 -1.44 6.54 -12.07
CA ILE A 151 -0.84 5.36 -11.46
C ILE A 151 0.35 4.94 -12.33
N ASP A 152 1.52 4.83 -11.72
CA ASP A 152 2.74 4.35 -12.35
C ASP A 152 2.70 2.82 -12.39
N GLU A 153 2.28 2.26 -13.53
CA GLU A 153 2.11 0.82 -13.72
C GLU A 153 3.44 0.06 -13.60
N GLU A 154 4.54 0.66 -14.05
CA GLU A 154 5.88 0.08 -13.92
C GLU A 154 6.30 -0.02 -12.45
N ALA A 155 5.99 1.01 -11.64
CA ALA A 155 6.21 0.96 -10.20
C ALA A 155 5.40 -0.15 -9.52
N VAL A 156 4.15 -0.39 -9.95
CA VAL A 156 3.31 -1.48 -9.44
C VAL A 156 3.90 -2.85 -9.78
N VAL A 157 4.31 -3.06 -11.03
CA VAL A 157 4.92 -4.32 -11.48
C VAL A 157 6.25 -4.57 -10.77
N THR A 158 7.09 -3.54 -10.66
CA THR A 158 8.36 -3.61 -9.94
C THR A 158 8.15 -3.97 -8.47
N PHE A 159 7.15 -3.36 -7.84
CA PHE A 159 6.78 -3.69 -6.46
C PHE A 159 6.35 -5.16 -6.32
N ALA A 160 5.47 -5.63 -7.21
CA ALA A 160 5.03 -7.03 -7.20
C ALA A 160 6.20 -8.00 -7.36
N ASN A 161 7.12 -7.72 -8.28
CA ASN A 161 8.31 -8.56 -8.50
C ASN A 161 9.23 -8.59 -7.28
N LYS A 162 9.41 -7.46 -6.59
CA LYS A 162 10.16 -7.43 -5.33
C LYS A 162 9.49 -8.22 -4.22
N ILE A 163 8.17 -8.17 -4.09
CA ILE A 163 7.43 -8.98 -3.11
C ILE A 163 7.59 -10.48 -3.39
N LYS A 164 7.58 -10.89 -4.66
CA LYS A 164 7.78 -12.29 -5.06
C LYS A 164 9.13 -12.88 -4.65
N LEU A 165 10.14 -12.05 -4.38
CA LEU A 165 11.44 -12.51 -3.87
C LEU A 165 11.37 -13.06 -2.43
N PHE A 166 10.22 -12.90 -1.76
CA PHE A 166 10.00 -13.34 -0.38
C PHE A 166 8.98 -14.49 -0.26
N LEU A 167 8.47 -14.99 -1.39
CA LEU A 167 7.63 -16.18 -1.50
C LEU A 167 8.52 -17.43 -1.47
#